data_AF-A0A9D7EYV3-F1
#
_entry.id   AF-A0A9D7EYV3-F1
#
_cell.length_a   1.000
_cell.length_b   1.000
_cell.length_c   1.000
_cell.angle_alpha   90.00
_cell.angle_beta   90.00
_cell.angle_gamma   90.00
#
_symmetry.space_group_name_H-M   'P 1'
#
loop_
_entity.id
_entity.type
_entity.pdbx_description
1 polymer ?
#
loop_
_entity_poly.entity_id
_entity_poly.type
_entity_poly.pdbx_seq_one_letter_code
_entity_poly.pdbx_strand_id
1 'polypeptide(L)'
;MHYKKIILGALALLVLLGVFLGSKYYRIYFKPVVPQGLENYFVEIPTGSSGGEVEELLMAQGIISDQEGFRTVAERLKYYRDPMRPGRYEIQPGWNHLQLIRHLGEDARLRYTWCSPTNAFWKMWLERWPDSSNRIPPPC
;
A
#
# COMPACT_ATOMS: atom_id res chain seq x y z
N MET A 1 -48.42 -20.64 -16.65
CA MET A 1 -47.30 -21.28 -15.92
C MET A 1 -45.92 -21.04 -16.58
N HIS A 2 -45.61 -19.84 -17.08
CA HIS A 2 -44.30 -19.55 -17.70
C HIS A 2 -43.47 -18.54 -16.89
N TYR A 3 -44.13 -17.67 -16.12
CA TYR A 3 -43.45 -16.68 -15.26
C TYR A 3 -42.54 -17.33 -14.20
N LYS A 4 -42.93 -18.47 -13.61
CA LYS A 4 -42.08 -19.20 -12.64
C LYS A 4 -40.75 -19.66 -13.25
N LYS A 5 -40.75 -20.08 -14.53
CA LYS A 5 -39.53 -20.50 -15.25
C LYS A 5 -38.65 -19.29 -15.61
N ILE A 6 -39.28 -18.17 -15.98
CA ILE A 6 -38.56 -16.91 -16.27
C ILE A 6 -37.92 -16.35 -14.99
N ILE A 7 -38.63 -16.35 -13.86
CA ILE A 7 -38.08 -15.92 -12.56
C ILE A 7 -36.92 -16.84 -12.14
N LEU A 8 -37.07 -18.16 -12.29
CA LEU A 8 -36.00 -19.11 -11.96
C LEU A 8 -34.76 -18.90 -12.85
N GLY A 9 -34.96 -18.65 -14.15
CA GLY A 9 -33.89 -18.34 -15.08
C GLY A 9 -33.19 -17.02 -14.77
N ALA A 10 -33.94 -15.97 -14.45
CA ALA A 10 -33.39 -14.67 -14.04
C ALA A 10 -32.60 -14.77 -12.73
N LEU A 11 -33.10 -15.54 -11.75
CA LEU A 11 -32.39 -15.80 -10.50
C LEU A 11 -31.10 -16.58 -10.74
N ALA A 12 -31.12 -17.61 -11.59
CA ALA A 12 -29.94 -18.38 -11.94
C ALA A 12 -28.88 -17.50 -12.64
N LEU A 13 -29.29 -16.63 -13.56
CA LEU A 13 -28.41 -15.67 -14.23
C LEU A 13 -27.77 -14.71 -13.21
N LEU A 14 -28.56 -14.17 -12.27
CA LEU A 14 -28.07 -13.25 -11.25
C LEU A 14 -27.04 -13.93 -10.33
N VAL A 15 -27.29 -15.17 -9.93
CA VAL A 15 -26.33 -15.96 -9.14
C VAL A 15 -25.05 -16.21 -9.92
N LEU A 16 -25.13 -16.59 -11.21
CA LEU A 16 -23.95 -16.80 -12.05
C LEU A 16 -23.10 -15.52 -12.19
N LEU A 17 -23.74 -14.37 -12.39
CA LEU A 17 -23.06 -13.07 -12.44
C LEU A 17 -22.42 -12.73 -11.09
N GLY A 18 -23.13 -12.97 -9.99
CA GLY A 18 -22.61 -12.76 -8.64
C GLY A 18 -21.38 -13.61 -8.33
N VAL A 19 -21.40 -14.89 -8.68
CA VAL A 19 -20.26 -15.82 -8.52
C VAL A 19 -19.08 -15.40 -9.41
N PHE A 20 -19.35 -15.04 -10.66
CA PHE A 20 -18.31 -14.62 -11.59
C PHE A 20 -17.58 -13.36 -11.08
N LEU A 21 -18.33 -12.31 -10.73
CA LEU A 21 -17.76 -11.07 -10.20
C LEU A 21 -17.09 -11.30 -8.84
N GLY A 22 -17.75 -12.03 -7.94
CA GLY A 22 -17.23 -12.35 -6.61
C GLY A 22 -15.89 -13.08 -6.67
N SER A 23 -15.74 -14.04 -7.59
CA SER A 23 -14.49 -14.79 -7.77
C SER A 23 -13.33 -13.91 -8.22
N LYS A 24 -13.57 -12.95 -9.13
CA LYS A 24 -12.55 -11.98 -9.58
C LYS A 24 -12.11 -11.08 -8.43
N TYR A 25 -13.07 -10.52 -7.69
CA TYR A 25 -12.77 -9.67 -6.54
C TYR A 25 -12.01 -10.45 -5.45
N TYR A 26 -12.42 -11.67 -5.14
CA TYR A 26 -11.76 -12.48 -4.12
C TYR A 26 -10.27 -12.74 -4.45
N ARG A 27 -9.97 -13.06 -5.72
CA ARG A 27 -8.59 -13.34 -6.15
C ARG A 27 -7.67 -12.13 -6.05
N ILE A 28 -8.15 -10.92 -6.33
CA ILE A 28 -7.33 -9.70 -6.31
C ILE A 28 -7.06 -9.22 -4.88
N TYR A 29 -8.03 -9.35 -3.98
CA TYR A 29 -7.92 -8.79 -2.64
C TYR A 29 -7.43 -9.76 -1.57
N PHE A 30 -7.80 -11.04 -1.66
CA PHE A 30 -7.58 -12.01 -0.57
C PHE A 30 -6.53 -13.07 -0.89
N LYS A 31 -6.13 -13.22 -2.16
CA LYS A 31 -5.07 -14.17 -2.50
C LYS A 31 -3.74 -13.65 -1.95
N PRO A 32 -2.98 -14.46 -1.19
CA PRO A 32 -1.62 -14.10 -0.81
C PRO A 32 -0.76 -14.03 -2.08
N VAL A 33 -0.04 -12.93 -2.21
CA VAL A 33 0.79 -12.61 -3.37
C VAL A 33 2.25 -12.83 -3.05
N VAL A 34 2.63 -12.56 -1.80
CA VAL A 34 3.99 -12.75 -1.30
C VAL A 34 4.21 -14.23 -0.95
N PRO A 35 5.16 -14.93 -1.62
CA PRO A 35 5.45 -16.32 -1.31
C PRO A 35 6.00 -16.48 0.12
N GLN A 36 5.67 -17.61 0.74
CA GLN A 36 6.26 -18.03 2.01
C GLN A 36 7.55 -18.79 1.69
N GLY A 37 8.71 -18.28 2.11
CA GLY A 37 10.03 -18.84 1.80
C GLY A 37 10.95 -17.99 0.91
N LEU A 38 10.72 -16.67 0.82
CA LEU A 38 11.69 -15.77 0.17
C LEU A 38 12.97 -15.71 1.02
N GLU A 39 14.11 -15.66 0.32
CA GLU A 39 15.43 -15.52 0.94
C GLU A 39 15.61 -14.15 1.60
N ASN A 40 14.98 -13.10 1.03
CA ASN A 40 14.98 -11.75 1.57
C ASN A 40 13.58 -11.11 1.50
N TYR A 41 13.10 -10.70 2.66
CA TYR A 41 11.84 -9.97 2.85
C TYR A 41 12.04 -8.44 2.89
N PHE A 42 13.24 -7.97 2.56
CA PHE A 42 13.59 -6.56 2.57
C PHE A 42 13.64 -6.03 1.14
N VAL A 43 12.88 -4.95 0.88
CA VAL A 43 12.89 -4.23 -0.39
C VAL A 43 13.48 -2.87 -0.17
N GLU A 44 14.44 -2.51 -1.01
CA GLU A 44 15.03 -1.18 -1.02
C GLU A 44 14.54 -0.43 -2.26
N ILE A 45 13.73 0.61 -2.05
CA ILE A 45 13.22 1.46 -3.12
C ILE A 45 14.21 2.61 -3.33
N PRO A 46 14.80 2.76 -4.54
CA PRO A 46 15.73 3.85 -4.83
C PRO A 46 15.07 5.22 -4.75
N THR A 47 15.87 6.24 -4.44
CA THR A 47 15.45 7.65 -4.52
C THR A 47 15.15 8.04 -5.96
N GLY A 48 13.94 8.57 -6.19
CA GLY A 48 13.52 9.04 -7.51
C GLY A 48 12.91 7.98 -8.41
N SER A 49 12.71 6.75 -7.92
CA SER A 49 12.05 5.72 -8.73
C SER A 49 10.60 6.07 -9.03
N SER A 50 10.16 5.75 -10.24
CA SER A 50 8.75 5.79 -10.61
C SER A 50 8.01 4.60 -10.02
N GLY A 51 6.69 4.70 -9.84
CA GLY A 51 5.92 3.55 -9.30
C GLY A 51 5.89 2.34 -10.24
N GLY A 52 6.16 2.53 -11.54
CA GLY A 52 6.37 1.43 -12.49
C GLY A 52 7.70 0.70 -12.24
N GLU A 53 8.79 1.43 -11.99
CA GLU A 53 10.08 0.82 -11.62
C GLU A 53 9.98 0.04 -10.30
N VAL A 54 9.20 0.52 -9.33
CA VAL A 54 8.97 -0.22 -8.08
C VAL A 54 8.23 -1.53 -8.35
N GLU A 55 7.25 -1.53 -9.25
CA GLU A 55 6.53 -2.74 -9.63
C GLU A 55 7.48 -3.76 -10.28
N GLU A 56 8.34 -3.31 -11.21
CA GLU A 56 9.35 -4.16 -11.85
C GLU A 56 10.36 -4.71 -10.85
N LEU A 57 10.82 -3.89 -9.90
CA LEU A 57 11.73 -4.29 -8.83
C LEU A 57 11.10 -5.40 -7.96
N LEU A 58 9.85 -5.22 -7.55
CA LEU A 58 9.11 -6.20 -6.76
C LEU A 58 8.90 -7.53 -7.52
N MET A 59 8.68 -7.46 -8.84
CA MET A 59 8.60 -8.65 -9.70
C MET A 59 9.96 -9.34 -9.82
N ALA A 60 11.05 -8.58 -10.03
CA ALA A 60 12.40 -9.11 -10.17
C ALA A 60 12.87 -9.85 -8.91
N GLN A 61 12.45 -9.36 -7.73
CA GLN A 61 12.71 -10.01 -6.44
C GLN A 61 11.77 -11.18 -6.13
N GLY A 62 10.78 -11.45 -6.99
CA GLY A 62 9.81 -12.53 -6.80
C GLY A 62 8.82 -12.29 -5.66
N ILE A 63 8.67 -11.04 -5.20
CA ILE A 63 7.77 -10.66 -4.11
C ILE A 63 6.33 -10.61 -4.58
N ILE A 64 6.12 -10.19 -5.83
CA ILE A 64 4.81 -10.19 -6.47
C ILE A 64 4.75 -11.20 -7.61
N SER A 65 3.75 -12.07 -7.58
CA SER A 65 3.48 -13.04 -8.65
C SER A 65 2.51 -12.53 -9.73
N ASP A 66 1.75 -11.47 -9.43
CA ASP A 66 0.67 -10.95 -10.26
C ASP A 66 0.71 -9.43 -10.36
N GLN A 67 1.14 -8.94 -11.52
CA GLN A 67 1.28 -7.53 -11.86
C GLN A 67 -0.08 -6.83 -12.02
N GLU A 68 -1.05 -7.48 -12.68
CA GLU A 68 -2.36 -6.85 -12.97
C GLU A 68 -3.12 -6.56 -11.66
N GLY A 69 -3.08 -7.51 -10.72
CA GLY A 69 -3.64 -7.34 -9.39
C GLY A 69 -2.97 -6.20 -8.61
N PHE A 70 -1.64 -6.12 -8.66
CA PHE A 70 -0.88 -5.05 -8.01
C PHE A 70 -1.28 -3.69 -8.56
N ARG A 71 -1.24 -3.52 -9.90
CA ARG A 71 -1.63 -2.27 -10.55
C ARG A 71 -3.05 -1.83 -10.22
N THR A 72 -4.01 -2.75 -10.27
CA THR A 72 -5.42 -2.45 -9.97
C THR A 72 -5.59 -1.92 -8.54
N VAL A 73 -4.91 -2.55 -7.57
CA VAL A 73 -4.98 -2.12 -6.17
C VAL A 73 -4.20 -0.83 -5.94
N ALA A 74 -3.06 -0.66 -6.62
CA ALA A 74 -2.21 0.53 -6.55
C ALA A 74 -2.93 1.77 -7.08
N GLU A 75 -3.65 1.65 -8.19
CA GLU A 75 -4.51 2.71 -8.73
C GLU A 75 -5.61 3.10 -7.74
N ARG A 76 -6.32 2.10 -7.17
CA ARG A 76 -7.39 2.36 -6.18
C ARG A 76 -6.88 3.03 -4.91
N LEU A 77 -5.66 2.70 -4.47
CA LEU A 77 -5.04 3.30 -3.29
C LEU A 77 -4.27 4.60 -3.59
N LYS A 78 -4.22 5.06 -4.85
CA LYS A 78 -3.42 6.20 -5.30
C LYS A 78 -1.95 6.07 -4.85
N TYR A 79 -1.42 4.86 -5.02
CA TYR A 79 -0.06 4.51 -4.61
C TYR A 79 0.99 5.16 -5.51
N TYR A 80 0.74 5.21 -6.83
CA TYR A 80 1.62 5.83 -7.80
C TYR A 80 1.83 7.32 -7.48
N ARG A 81 3.06 7.68 -7.10
CA ARG A 81 3.52 9.05 -6.84
C ARG A 81 4.79 9.28 -7.65
N ASP A 82 5.00 10.51 -8.07
CA ASP A 82 6.20 10.92 -8.78
C ASP A 82 6.86 12.08 -8.01
N PRO A 83 8.02 11.87 -7.36
CA PRO A 83 8.74 10.59 -7.22
C PRO A 83 8.11 9.66 -6.15
N MET A 84 8.37 8.35 -6.27
CA MET A 84 8.01 7.41 -5.20
C MET A 84 8.83 7.65 -3.95
N ARG A 85 8.32 7.14 -2.82
CA ARG A 85 9.02 7.24 -1.54
C ARG A 85 10.20 6.26 -1.50
N PRO A 86 11.41 6.76 -1.30
CA PRO A 86 12.57 5.91 -1.10
C PRO A 86 12.59 5.36 0.32
N GLY A 87 13.21 4.20 0.47
CA GLY A 87 13.43 3.60 1.77
C GLY A 87 13.54 2.09 1.71
N ARG A 88 13.88 1.52 2.85
CA ARG A 88 13.90 0.07 3.05
C ARG A 88 12.61 -0.35 3.75
N TYR A 89 11.88 -1.27 3.13
CA TYR A 89 10.60 -1.79 3.60
C TYR A 89 10.75 -3.27 3.95
N GLU A 90 10.17 -3.66 5.08
CA GLU A 90 10.11 -5.05 5.51
C GLU A 90 8.75 -5.63 5.14
N ILE A 91 8.75 -6.67 4.33
CA ILE A 91 7.54 -7.30 3.79
C ILE A 91 7.29 -8.61 4.52
N GLN A 92 6.07 -8.85 4.98
CA GLN A 92 5.79 -10.14 5.61
C GLN A 92 5.30 -11.18 4.60
N PRO A 93 5.67 -12.46 4.80
CA PRO A 93 5.16 -13.55 3.99
C PRO A 93 3.64 -13.67 4.07
N GLY A 94 3.01 -14.04 2.95
CA GLY A 94 1.57 -14.25 2.88
C GLY A 94 0.72 -12.98 2.78
N TRP A 95 1.34 -11.80 2.64
CA TRP A 95 0.59 -10.58 2.37
C TRP A 95 -0.12 -10.62 1.02
N ASN A 96 -1.32 -10.04 1.00
CA ASN A 96 -2.07 -9.76 -0.23
C ASN A 96 -1.63 -8.42 -0.85
N HIS A 97 -2.09 -8.12 -2.07
CA HIS A 97 -1.78 -6.87 -2.77
C HIS A 97 -2.14 -5.63 -1.92
N LEU A 98 -3.26 -5.67 -1.20
CA LEU A 98 -3.74 -4.55 -0.41
C LEU A 98 -2.81 -4.25 0.78
N GLN A 99 -2.40 -5.27 1.52
CA GLN A 99 -1.50 -5.14 2.67
C GLN A 99 -0.13 -4.66 2.21
N LEU A 100 0.40 -5.25 1.13
CA LEU A 100 1.67 -4.86 0.56
C LEU A 100 1.68 -3.38 0.14
N ILE A 101 0.72 -2.97 -0.68
CA ILE A 101 0.66 -1.60 -1.21
C ILE A 101 0.39 -0.59 -0.08
N ARG A 102 -0.47 -0.94 0.88
CA ARG A 102 -0.68 -0.11 2.06
C ARG A 102 0.62 0.05 2.83
N HIS A 103 1.36 -1.02 3.08
CA HIS A 103 2.64 -0.93 3.79
C HIS A 103 3.67 -0.06 3.06
N LEU A 104 3.79 -0.23 1.73
CA LEU A 104 4.70 0.58 0.91
C LEU A 104 4.26 2.07 0.82
N GLY A 105 2.95 2.32 0.85
CA GLY A 105 2.37 3.65 0.73
C GLY A 105 2.17 4.40 2.04
N GLU A 106 2.08 3.65 3.14
CA GLU A 106 1.98 4.15 4.51
C GLU A 106 3.29 4.86 4.83
N ASP A 107 3.15 6.18 4.95
CA ASP A 107 4.16 7.03 5.51
C ASP A 107 4.58 6.40 6.85
N ALA A 108 5.86 6.10 7.04
CA ALA A 108 6.44 6.12 8.37
C ALA A 108 6.44 7.55 8.94
N ARG A 109 5.34 8.28 8.77
CA ARG A 109 4.97 9.42 9.56
C ARG A 109 4.65 8.83 10.91
N LEU A 110 5.71 8.66 11.71
CA LEU A 110 5.60 8.94 13.12
C LEU A 110 4.71 10.18 13.20
N ARG A 111 3.49 9.99 13.72
CA ARG A 111 2.65 11.08 14.16
C ARG A 111 3.50 11.85 15.15
N TYR A 112 4.24 12.84 14.67
CA TYR A 112 4.62 13.97 15.49
C TYR A 112 3.29 14.59 15.86
N THR A 113 2.74 14.15 16.98
CA THR A 113 1.67 14.85 17.67
C THR A 113 2.18 16.28 17.80
N TRP A 114 1.48 17.21 17.15
CA TRP A 114 1.73 18.63 17.28
C TRP A 114 1.91 18.96 18.77
N CYS A 115 3.14 19.29 19.17
CA CYS A 115 3.36 19.88 20.47
C CYS A 115 2.87 21.32 20.33
N SER A 116 1.66 21.60 20.82
CA SER A 116 1.14 22.96 20.91
C SER A 116 2.18 23.82 21.63
N PRO A 117 2.64 24.94 21.06
CA PRO A 117 3.73 25.73 21.62
C PRO A 117 3.20 26.57 22.78
N THR A 118 3.09 25.98 23.97
CA THR A 118 2.64 26.70 25.17
C THR A 118 3.63 26.68 26.33
N ASN A 119 4.86 26.18 26.15
CA ASN A 119 5.92 26.35 27.14
C ASN A 119 7.13 27.13 26.59
N ALA A 120 7.66 28.00 27.44
CA ALA A 120 8.73 28.97 27.18
C ALA A 120 10.03 28.37 26.62
N PHE A 121 10.18 27.04 26.66
CA PHE A 121 11.31 26.30 26.11
C PHE A 121 11.46 26.50 24.59
N TRP A 122 10.36 26.53 23.84
CA TRP A 122 10.39 26.72 22.38
C TRP A 122 10.96 28.07 21.96
N LYS A 123 10.68 29.12 22.74
CA LYS A 123 11.18 30.47 22.48
C LYS A 123 12.70 30.54 22.69
N MET A 124 13.18 29.90 23.77
CA MET A 124 14.62 29.79 24.07
C MET A 124 15.39 28.98 23.02
N TRP A 125 14.75 27.95 22.43
CA TRP A 125 15.39 27.10 21.42
C TRP A 125 15.50 27.79 20.04
N LEU A 126 14.46 28.51 19.60
CA LEU A 126 14.46 29.26 18.33
C LEU A 126 15.45 30.42 18.31
N GLU A 127 15.61 31.13 19.43
CA GLU A 127 16.58 32.24 19.54
C GLU A 127 18.03 31.74 19.48
N ARG A 128 18.28 30.50 19.91
CA ARG A 128 19.62 29.89 19.91
C ARG A 128 20.07 29.40 18.53
N TRP A 129 19.14 29.10 17.63
CA TRP A 129 19.43 28.44 16.34
C TRP A 129 18.50 28.91 15.20
N PRO A 130 18.93 29.87 14.36
CA PRO A 130 18.08 30.43 13.31
C PRO A 130 17.97 29.57 12.04
N ASP A 131 18.80 28.53 11.87
CA ASP A 131 18.69 27.58 10.75
C ASP A 131 18.29 26.18 11.24
N SER A 132 17.06 25.81 10.89
CA SER A 132 16.32 24.62 11.32
C SER A 132 16.13 23.59 10.20
N SER A 133 16.70 23.84 9.02
CA SER A 133 16.42 23.04 7.82
C SER A 133 16.89 21.59 7.88
N ASN A 134 17.81 21.23 8.79
CA ASN A 134 18.45 19.91 8.76
C ASN A 134 18.76 19.27 10.13
N ARG A 135 17.99 19.61 11.18
CA ARG A 135 18.14 18.96 12.49
C ARG A 135 16.83 18.39 12.99
N ILE A 136 16.89 17.13 13.41
CA ILE A 136 15.80 16.45 14.12
C ILE A 136 15.63 17.21 15.45
N PRO A 137 14.47 17.82 15.71
CA PRO A 137 14.22 18.45 17.01
C PRO A 137 14.34 17.38 18.10
N PRO A 138 14.75 17.76 19.33
CA PRO A 138 14.79 16.81 20.42
C PRO A 138 13.41 16.13 20.58
N PRO A 139 13.37 14.83 20.89
CA PRO A 139 12.13 14.23 21.36
C PRO A 139 11.68 15.00 22.61
N CYS A 140 10.36 15.13 22.79
CA CYS A 140 9.80 15.79 23.97
C CYS A 140 10.36 15.21 25.27
#